data_AF-A0A4R4D101-F1
#
_entry.id   AF-A0A4R4D101-F1
#
_cell.length_a   1.000
_cell.length_b   1.000
_cell.length_c   1.000
_cell.angle_alpha   90.00
_cell.angle_beta   90.00
_cell.angle_gamma   90.00
#
_symmetry.space_group_name_H-M   'P 1'
#
loop_
_entity.id
_entity.type
_entity.pdbx_description
1 polymer ?
#
loop_
_entity_poly.entity_id
_entity_poly.type
_entity_poly.pdbx_seq_one_letter_code
_entity_poly.pdbx_strand_id
1 'polypeptide(L)'
;MTCPKGTISYQIKPGDTFYSLARKFNTTAEAIASVNTGVNPNNLKPGVLICIPIRRSVVSCPPANRYVIKAGDTFSKLADKYHLSTASLISLNPGVDPTNLRIGQMICLPVRRRRRSH
;
A
#
# COMPACT_ATOMS: atom_id res chain seq x y z
N MET A 1 18.61 -9.34 13.18
CA MET A 1 17.70 -8.21 13.45
C MET A 1 16.27 -8.68 13.30
N THR A 2 15.41 -8.39 14.27
CA THR A 2 13.98 -8.72 14.24
C THR A 2 13.16 -7.45 14.13
N CYS A 3 12.29 -7.39 13.12
CA CYS A 3 11.46 -6.22 12.87
C CYS A 3 10.10 -6.32 13.57
N PRO A 4 9.58 -5.23 14.18
CA PRO A 4 8.27 -5.23 14.83
C PRO A 4 7.14 -5.60 13.86
N LYS A 5 6.03 -6.12 14.40
CA LYS A 5 4.83 -6.40 13.61
C LYS A 5 4.36 -5.12 12.90
N GLY A 6 4.01 -5.24 11.62
CA GLY A 6 3.64 -4.09 10.78
C GLY A 6 4.82 -3.42 10.08
N THR A 7 6.03 -3.94 10.24
CA THR A 7 7.21 -3.52 9.49
C THR A 7 7.78 -4.70 8.69
N ILE A 8 8.62 -4.41 7.70
CA ILE A 8 9.41 -5.40 6.96
C ILE A 8 10.89 -5.08 7.07
N SER A 9 11.74 -6.10 7.00
CA SER A 9 13.19 -5.89 6.91
C SER A 9 13.56 -5.44 5.50
N TYR A 10 14.38 -4.40 5.41
CA TYR A 10 14.89 -3.86 4.15
C TYR A 10 16.38 -3.59 4.28
N GLN A 11 17.16 -4.03 3.28
CA GLN A 11 18.58 -3.74 3.20
C GLN A 11 18.80 -2.42 2.47
N ILE A 12 19.44 -1.46 3.13
CA ILE A 12 19.78 -0.15 2.56
C ILE A 12 20.63 -0.35 1.32
N LYS A 13 20.25 0.31 0.22
CA LYS A 13 20.99 0.37 -1.03
C LYS A 13 21.69 1.72 -1.18
N PRO A 14 22.75 1.81 -2.00
CA PRO A 14 23.36 3.08 -2.35
C PRO A 14 22.32 4.07 -2.88
N GLY A 15 22.33 5.30 -2.33
CA GLY A 15 21.39 6.36 -2.69
C GLY A 15 20.04 6.34 -1.98
N ASP A 16 19.76 5.33 -1.14
CA ASP A 16 18.55 5.33 -0.32
C ASP A 16 18.59 6.48 0.71
N THR A 17 17.44 7.11 0.89
CA THR A 17 17.14 8.06 1.97
C THR A 17 15.84 7.63 2.65
N PHE A 18 15.62 7.99 3.92
CA PHE A 18 14.32 7.74 4.56
C PHE A 18 13.16 8.37 3.79
N TYR A 19 13.38 9.51 3.13
CA TYR A 19 12.39 10.12 2.24
C TYR A 19 12.05 9.24 1.03
N SER A 20 13.05 8.78 0.29
CA SER A 20 12.84 7.90 -0.88
C SER A 20 12.18 6.58 -0.49
N LEU A 21 12.58 5.99 0.64
CA LEU A 21 12.01 4.76 1.17
C LEU A 21 10.57 4.98 1.66
N ALA A 22 10.29 6.10 2.31
CA ALA A 22 8.94 6.47 2.73
C ALA A 22 7.97 6.50 1.53
N ARG A 23 8.36 7.17 0.45
CA ARG A 23 7.59 7.19 -0.82
C ARG A 23 7.44 5.79 -1.40
N LYS A 24 8.52 5.01 -1.43
CA LYS A 24 8.54 3.64 -1.97
C LYS A 24 7.64 2.69 -1.18
N PHE A 25 7.54 2.82 0.13
CA PHE A 25 6.80 1.91 1.00
C PHE A 25 5.47 2.47 1.51
N ASN A 26 5.06 3.63 1.00
CA ASN A 26 3.82 4.31 1.38
C ASN A 26 3.72 4.50 2.91
N THR A 27 4.78 5.10 3.47
CA THR A 27 4.91 5.48 4.88
C THR A 27 5.53 6.88 4.97
N THR A 28 5.97 7.32 6.15
CA THR A 28 6.68 8.60 6.33
C THR A 28 8.12 8.38 6.79
N ALA A 29 9.00 9.36 6.54
CA ALA A 29 10.39 9.30 6.97
C ALA A 29 10.48 9.24 8.51
N GLU A 30 9.57 9.95 9.19
CA GLU A 30 9.42 9.99 10.65
C GLU A 30 9.00 8.61 11.19
N ALA A 31 8.08 7.92 10.50
CA ALA A 31 7.67 6.58 10.89
C ALA A 31 8.80 5.55 10.68
N ILE A 32 9.63 5.73 9.65
CA ILE A 32 10.84 4.92 9.48
C ILE A 32 11.83 5.22 10.60
N ALA A 33 12.08 6.49 10.93
CA ALA A 33 13.00 6.86 12.00
C ALA A 33 12.54 6.34 13.38
N SER A 34 11.24 6.41 13.68
CA SER A 34 10.71 6.01 14.98
C SER A 34 10.87 4.52 15.28
N VAL A 35 10.87 3.65 14.26
CA VAL A 35 11.12 2.20 14.42
C VAL A 35 12.60 1.82 14.29
N ASN A 36 13.47 2.77 13.94
CA ASN A 36 14.91 2.56 13.78
C ASN A 36 15.72 3.58 14.62
N THR A 37 15.45 3.67 15.92
CA THR A 37 16.01 4.69 16.83
C THR A 37 17.55 4.75 16.88
N GLY A 38 18.24 3.67 16.51
CA GLY A 38 19.70 3.61 16.43
C GLY A 38 20.29 3.98 15.06
N VAL A 39 19.47 4.34 14.08
CA VAL A 39 19.90 4.66 12.70
C VAL A 39 19.88 6.17 12.50
N ASN A 40 21.01 6.74 12.08
CA ASN A 40 21.09 8.14 11.70
C ASN A 40 20.46 8.35 10.30
N PRO A 41 19.33 9.08 10.17
CA PRO A 41 18.65 9.29 8.89
C PRO A 41 19.51 10.00 7.83
N ASN A 42 20.48 10.81 8.27
CA ASN A 42 21.37 11.59 7.40
C ASN A 42 22.64 10.83 7.00
N ASN A 43 22.84 9.61 7.52
CA ASN A 43 24.02 8.81 7.24
C ASN A 43 23.65 7.32 7.13
N LEU A 44 22.82 7.00 6.14
CA LEU A 44 22.40 5.63 5.87
C LEU A 44 23.55 4.85 5.25
N LYS A 45 23.94 3.74 5.88
CA LYS A 45 25.02 2.86 5.42
C LYS A 45 24.45 1.75 4.52
N PRO A 46 24.84 1.66 3.23
CA PRO A 46 24.46 0.55 2.38
C PRO A 46 24.82 -0.81 3.00
N GLY A 47 23.99 -1.81 2.75
CA GLY A 47 24.16 -3.17 3.28
C GLY A 47 23.56 -3.39 4.68
N VAL A 48 23.26 -2.32 5.42
CA VAL A 48 22.61 -2.41 6.74
C VAL A 48 21.12 -2.71 6.59
N LEU A 49 20.60 -3.58 7.45
CA LEU A 49 19.16 -3.86 7.55
C LEU A 49 18.48 -2.82 8.45
N ILE A 50 17.31 -2.35 8.01
CA ILE A 50 16.40 -1.49 8.76
C ILE A 50 14.98 -2.05 8.70
N CYS A 51 14.11 -1.61 9.60
CA CYS A 51 12.69 -1.93 9.56
C CYS A 51 11.92 -0.82 8.87
N ILE A 52 11.17 -1.15 7.82
CA ILE A 52 10.31 -0.21 7.13
C ILE A 52 8.86 -0.47 7.55
N PRO A 53 8.16 0.50 8.19
CA PRO A 53 6.73 0.40 8.39
C PRO A 53 6.03 0.25 7.06
N ILE A 54 5.22 -0.78 6.95
CA ILE A 54 4.34 -0.97 5.80
C ILE A 54 2.93 -0.67 6.26
N ARG A 55 2.26 0.24 5.55
CA ARG A 55 0.82 0.25 5.57
C ARG A 55 0.37 -1.01 4.85
N ARG A 56 0.15 -2.10 5.61
CA ARG A 56 -0.76 -3.13 5.14
C ARG A 56 -2.07 -2.40 4.92
N SER A 57 -2.44 -2.19 3.66
CA SER A 57 -3.82 -1.96 3.28
C SER A 57 -4.56 -3.22 3.73
N VAL A 58 -4.92 -3.28 5.01
CA VAL A 58 -5.97 -4.15 5.52
C VAL A 58 -7.24 -3.55 5.00
N VAL A 59 -7.46 -3.70 3.69
CA VAL A 59 -8.75 -3.42 3.11
C VAL A 59 -9.65 -4.51 3.66
N SER A 60 -10.31 -4.19 4.77
CA SER A 60 -11.21 -5.08 5.46
C SER A 60 -12.50 -5.11 4.67
N CYS A 61 -12.58 -5.99 3.69
CA CYS A 61 -13.84 -6.36 3.05
C CYS A 61 -14.00 -7.87 2.99
N PRO A 62 -15.27 -8.32 2.85
CA PRO A 62 -15.57 -9.72 2.66
C PRO A 62 -14.73 -10.31 1.53
N PRO A 63 -14.32 -11.59 1.62
CA PRO A 63 -13.52 -12.23 0.57
C PRO A 63 -14.12 -12.08 -0.84
N ALA A 64 -15.46 -12.09 -0.94
CA ALA A 64 -16.17 -11.91 -2.20
C ALA A 64 -15.98 -10.52 -2.85
N ASN A 65 -15.55 -9.53 -2.08
CA ASN A 65 -15.35 -8.15 -2.50
C ASN A 65 -13.88 -7.83 -2.80
N ARG A 66 -12.97 -8.79 -2.62
CA ARG A 66 -11.54 -8.55 -2.80
C ARG A 66 -11.19 -8.60 -4.28
N TYR A 67 -10.43 -7.61 -4.72
CA TYR A 67 -9.86 -7.55 -6.05
C TYR A 67 -8.36 -7.29 -5.96
N VAL A 68 -7.60 -8.01 -6.78
CA VAL A 68 -6.14 -7.86 -6.88
C VAL A 68 -5.84 -7.03 -8.11
N ILE A 69 -5.18 -5.89 -7.92
CA ILE A 69 -4.75 -4.99 -8.99
C ILE A 69 -3.87 -5.75 -9.99
N LYS A 70 -4.21 -5.61 -11.27
CA LYS A 70 -3.51 -6.18 -12.42
C LYS A 70 -2.79 -5.09 -13.20
N ALA A 71 -1.91 -5.51 -14.11
CA ALA A 71 -1.23 -4.58 -15.01
C ALA A 71 -2.23 -3.75 -15.81
N GLY A 72 -2.06 -2.42 -15.80
CA GLY A 72 -2.92 -1.48 -16.54
C GLY A 72 -4.23 -1.09 -15.85
N ASP A 73 -4.52 -1.63 -14.66
CA ASP A 73 -5.66 -1.21 -13.85
C ASP A 73 -5.46 0.23 -13.34
N THR A 74 -6.55 0.99 -13.37
CA THR A 74 -6.67 2.28 -12.69
C THR A 74 -8.00 2.32 -11.95
N PHE A 75 -8.13 3.18 -10.93
CA PHE A 75 -9.41 3.32 -10.24
C PHE A 75 -10.52 3.81 -11.18
N SER A 76 -10.22 4.66 -12.18
CA SER A 76 -11.22 5.06 -13.18
C SER A 76 -11.72 3.86 -13.99
N LYS A 77 -10.82 3.07 -14.58
CA LYS A 77 -11.19 1.90 -15.39
C LYS A 77 -11.97 0.86 -14.58
N LEU A 78 -11.58 0.66 -13.32
CA LEU A 78 -12.28 -0.24 -12.41
C LEU A 78 -13.64 0.33 -12.01
N ALA A 79 -13.74 1.62 -11.73
CA ALA A 79 -15.01 2.27 -11.42
C ALA A 79 -15.99 2.12 -12.59
N ASP A 80 -15.56 2.43 -13.82
CA ASP A 80 -16.36 2.29 -15.04
C ASP A 80 -16.85 0.85 -15.23
N LYS A 81 -15.93 -0.12 -15.13
CA LYS A 81 -16.23 -1.56 -15.25
C LYS A 81 -17.25 -2.03 -14.21
N TYR A 82 -17.21 -1.49 -13.00
CA TYR A 82 -18.11 -1.87 -11.92
C TYR A 82 -19.33 -0.95 -11.78
N HIS A 83 -19.50 0.02 -12.68
CA HIS A 83 -20.54 1.04 -12.66
C HIS A 83 -20.58 1.83 -11.34
N LEU A 84 -19.40 2.29 -10.92
CA LEU A 84 -19.19 3.15 -9.76
C LEU A 84 -18.64 4.49 -10.23
N SER A 85 -18.73 5.51 -9.38
CA SER A 85 -17.87 6.67 -9.54
C SER A 85 -16.47 6.36 -9.00
N THR A 86 -15.43 6.95 -9.61
CA THR A 86 -14.06 6.87 -9.10
C THR A 86 -13.98 7.35 -7.64
N ALA A 87 -14.72 8.42 -7.31
CA ALA A 87 -14.79 8.95 -5.95
C ALA A 87 -15.31 7.91 -4.95
N SER A 88 -16.41 7.21 -5.28
CA SER A 88 -16.97 6.14 -4.44
C SER A 88 -15.99 4.98 -4.27
N LEU A 89 -15.24 4.65 -5.32
CA LEU A 89 -14.21 3.61 -5.23
C LEU A 89 -13.04 4.02 -4.32
N ILE A 90 -12.62 5.29 -4.37
CA ILE A 90 -11.63 5.84 -3.44
C ILE A 90 -12.14 5.78 -2.00
N SER A 91 -13.38 6.18 -1.75
CA SER A 91 -13.96 6.17 -0.39
C SER A 91 -14.10 4.75 0.17
N LEU A 92 -14.39 3.77 -0.69
CA LEU A 92 -14.45 2.35 -0.33
C LEU A 92 -13.08 1.77 0.05
N ASN A 93 -11.99 2.42 -0.37
CA ASN A 93 -10.62 1.95 -0.21
C ASN A 93 -9.77 2.97 0.58
N PRO A 94 -10.13 3.27 1.84
CA PRO A 94 -9.38 4.24 2.63
C PRO A 94 -7.92 3.79 2.80
N GLY A 95 -6.98 4.71 2.59
CA GLY A 95 -5.55 4.45 2.67
C GLY A 95 -4.92 3.82 1.43
N VAL A 96 -5.69 3.60 0.36
CA VAL A 96 -5.16 3.27 -0.97
C VAL A 96 -4.95 4.56 -1.76
N ASP A 97 -3.73 4.76 -2.27
CA ASP A 97 -3.42 5.84 -3.18
C ASP A 97 -3.88 5.47 -4.61
N PRO A 98 -4.90 6.15 -5.17
CA PRO A 98 -5.44 5.82 -6.49
C PRO A 98 -4.47 6.15 -7.64
N THR A 99 -3.45 6.97 -7.39
CA THR A 99 -2.44 7.36 -8.39
C THR A 99 -1.22 6.45 -8.40
N ASN A 100 -1.09 5.57 -7.41
CA ASN A 100 0.08 4.71 -7.21
C ASN A 100 -0.31 3.25 -6.91
N LEU A 101 -1.22 2.71 -7.72
CA LEU A 101 -1.66 1.33 -7.61
C LEU A 101 -0.54 0.36 -7.99
N ARG A 102 -0.34 -0.66 -7.16
CA ARG A 102 0.71 -1.68 -7.40
C ARG A 102 0.07 -2.97 -7.86
N ILE A 103 0.67 -3.62 -8.87
CA ILE A 103 0.26 -4.97 -9.26
C ILE A 103 0.35 -5.89 -8.04
N GLY A 104 -0.68 -6.71 -7.81
CA GLY A 104 -0.78 -7.57 -6.63
C GLY A 104 -1.38 -6.88 -5.39
N GLN A 105 -1.55 -5.56 -5.40
CA GLN A 105 -2.23 -4.84 -4.32
C GLN A 105 -3.70 -5.27 -4.25
N MET A 106 -4.18 -5.53 -3.04
CA MET A 106 -5.58 -5.85 -2.80
C MET A 106 -6.38 -4.57 -2.56
N ILE A 107 -7.54 -4.46 -3.20
CA ILE A 107 -8.55 -3.44 -2.97
C ILE A 107 -9.91 -4.10 -2.77
N CYS A 108 -10.88 -3.33 -2.31
CA CYS A 108 -12.27 -3.71 -2.21
C CYS A 108 -13.07 -3.15 -3.38
N LEU A 109 -13.81 -4.04 -4.03
CA LEU A 109 -14.84 -3.73 -5.00
C LEU A 109 -16.18 -4.26 -4.46
N PRO A 110 -17.30 -3.57 -4.71
CA PRO A 110 -18.60 -4.10 -4.32
C PRO A 110 -18.88 -5.38 -5.12
N VAL A 111 -19.36 -6.42 -4.44
CA VAL A 111 -20.03 -7.53 -5.13
C VAL A 111 -21.27 -6.97 -5.82
N ARG A 112 -21.34 -7.12 -7.15
CA ARG A 112 -22.63 -7.01 -7.82
C ARG A 112 -23.49 -8.14 -7.27
N ARG A 113 -24.49 -7.83 -6.44
CA ARG A 113 -25.62 -8.74 -6.25
C ARG A 113 -26.20 -8.93 -7.65
N ARG A 114 -26.05 -10.12 -8.24
CA ARG A 114 -26.88 -10.50 -9.39
C ARG A 114 -28.31 -10.22 -8.93
N ARG A 115 -28.97 -9.23 -9.54
CA ARG A 115 -30.42 -9.13 -9.41
C ARG A 115 -30.93 -10.46 -9.94
N ARG A 116 -31.38 -11.33 -9.04
CA ARG A 116 -32.28 -12.41 -9.44
C ARG A 116 -33.55 -11.67 -9.86
N SER A 117 -33.70 -11.47 -11.16
CA SER A 117 -35.00 -11.19 -11.75
C SER A 117 -35.89 -12.37 -11.35
N HIS A 118 -36.91 -12.11 -10.54
CA HIS A 118 -38.04 -13.03 -10.40
C HIS A 118 -38.87 -12.99 -11.68
#